data_AF-A0A170WH83-F1
#
_entry.id   AF-A0A170WH83-F1
#
_cell.length_a   1.000
_cell.length_b   1.000
_cell.length_c   1.000
_cell.angle_alpha   90.00
_cell.angle_beta   90.00
_cell.angle_gamma   90.00
#
_symmetry.space_group_name_H-M   'P 1'
#
loop_
_entity.id
_entity.type
_entity.pdbx_description
1 polymer ?
#
loop_
_entity_poly.entity_id
_entity_poly.type
_entity_poly.pdbx_seq_one_letter_code
_entity_poly.pdbx_strand_id
1 'polypeptide(L)'
;MHGNNCLVSGTYKYAMHEYSIAFNKKPSPLGALLLGLTYLQMAAQKFTSKKHRLVIQALGLLAQYKELRGPEGLQEVHYNLGRGFHHLGLFTPAIFHYRKVLEYATLPLARE
;
A
#
# COMPACT_ATOMS: atom_id res chain seq x y z
N MET A 1 9.43 11.63 -10.73
CA MET A 1 10.72 11.10 -10.19
C MET A 1 11.09 11.77 -8.87
N HIS A 2 10.84 13.08 -8.73
CA HIS A 2 11.07 13.80 -7.48
C HIS A 2 10.34 13.18 -6.27
N GLY A 3 9.10 12.71 -6.44
CA GLY A 3 8.33 12.08 -5.35
C GLY A 3 8.96 10.80 -4.82
N ASN A 4 9.58 9.98 -5.69
CA ASN A 4 10.32 8.78 -5.29
C ASN A 4 11.55 9.15 -4.47
N ASN A 5 12.29 10.18 -4.90
CA ASN A 5 13.44 10.69 -4.16
C ASN A 5 13.03 11.23 -2.78
N CYS A 6 11.88 11.93 -2.70
CA CYS A 6 11.34 12.40 -1.43
C CYS A 6 10.91 11.27 -0.51
N LEU A 7 10.29 10.21 -1.05
CA LEU A 7 9.91 9.03 -0.29
C LEU A 7 11.14 8.34 0.31
N VAL A 8 12.18 8.10 -0.49
CA VAL A 8 13.40 7.42 -0.05
C VAL A 8 14.22 8.27 0.94
N SER A 9 14.26 9.59 0.75
CA SER A 9 14.96 10.52 1.65
C SER A 9 14.20 10.83 2.95
N GLY A 10 13.01 10.25 3.17
CA GLY A 10 12.21 10.47 4.38
C GLY A 10 11.44 11.79 4.41
N THR A 11 11.41 12.54 3.29
CA THR A 11 10.68 13.80 3.14
C THR A 11 9.23 13.55 2.69
N TYR A 12 8.53 12.68 3.43
CA TYR A 12 7.25 12.08 3.03
C TYR A 12 6.13 13.05 2.67
N LYS A 13 6.08 14.25 3.26
CA LYS A 13 5.05 15.25 2.94
C LYS A 13 5.15 15.73 1.49
N TYR A 14 6.36 15.87 0.95
CA TYR A 14 6.59 16.26 -0.45
C TYR A 14 6.22 15.10 -1.39
N ALA A 15 6.64 13.88 -1.04
CA ALA A 15 6.23 12.67 -1.77
C ALA A 15 4.71 12.53 -1.82
N MET A 16 4.04 12.69 -0.67
CA MET A 16 2.58 12.63 -0.56
C MET A 16 1.91 13.68 -1.46
N HIS A 17 2.43 14.90 -1.51
CA HIS A 17 1.85 15.96 -2.33
C HIS A 17 1.96 15.64 -3.83
N GLU A 18 3.15 15.26 -4.30
CA GLU A 18 3.37 14.92 -5.71
C GLU A 18 2.55 13.70 -6.13
N TYR A 19 2.56 12.64 -5.33
CA TYR A 19 1.75 11.45 -5.62
C TYR A 19 0.25 11.76 -5.59
N SER A 20 -0.22 12.68 -4.73
CA SER A 20 -1.64 13.06 -4.68
C SER A 20 -2.06 13.78 -5.95
N ILE A 21 -1.23 14.69 -6.45
CA ILE A 21 -1.49 15.38 -7.73
C ILE A 21 -1.53 14.37 -8.88
N ALA A 22 -0.54 13.48 -8.95
CA ALA A 22 -0.47 12.46 -9.99
C ALA A 22 -1.67 11.52 -9.97
N PHE A 23 -2.06 11.05 -8.77
CA PHE A 23 -3.19 10.15 -8.58
C PHE A 23 -4.52 10.83 -8.92
N ASN A 24 -4.72 12.09 -8.52
CA ASN A 24 -5.93 12.84 -8.87
C ASN A 24 -6.05 13.09 -10.38
N LYS A 25 -4.93 13.27 -11.08
CA LYS A 25 -4.92 13.47 -12.54
C LYS A 25 -5.20 12.17 -13.29
N LYS A 26 -4.61 11.06 -12.85
CA LYS A 26 -4.80 9.73 -13.46
C LYS A 26 -4.72 8.66 -12.37
N PRO A 27 -5.85 8.24 -11.81
CA PRO A 27 -5.89 7.16 -10.84
C PRO A 27 -5.28 5.89 -11.43
N SER A 28 -4.40 5.25 -10.68
CA SER A 28 -3.75 4.00 -11.09
C SER A 28 -3.46 3.12 -9.87
N PRO A 29 -3.35 1.80 -10.03
CA PRO A 29 -3.03 0.90 -8.92
C PRO A 29 -1.72 1.31 -8.23
N LEU A 30 -0.68 1.59 -9.02
CA LEU A 30 0.62 2.01 -8.49
C LEU A 30 0.52 3.35 -7.75
N GLY A 31 -0.26 4.32 -8.26
CA GLY A 31 -0.46 5.60 -7.59
C GLY A 31 -1.15 5.44 -6.23
N ALA A 32 -2.20 4.62 -6.15
CA ALA A 32 -2.87 4.30 -4.89
C ALA A 32 -1.94 3.60 -3.90
N LEU A 33 -1.14 2.63 -4.38
CA LEU A 33 -0.14 1.93 -3.56
C LEU A 33 0.92 2.90 -3.01
N LEU A 34 1.54 3.73 -3.86
CA LEU A 34 2.58 4.68 -3.45
C LEU A 34 2.06 5.71 -2.45
N LEU A 35 0.85 6.21 -2.66
CA LEU A 35 0.19 7.09 -1.68
C LEU A 35 -0.03 6.36 -0.35
N GLY A 36 -0.63 5.17 -0.38
CA GLY A 36 -0.89 4.37 0.82
C GLY A 36 0.39 4.10 1.61
N LEU A 37 1.46 3.70 0.93
CA LEU A 37 2.78 3.49 1.53
C LEU A 37 3.36 4.77 2.12
N THR A 38 3.21 5.92 1.44
CA THR A 38 3.68 7.20 1.97
C THR A 38 2.98 7.54 3.30
N TYR A 39 1.66 7.33 3.39
CA TYR A 39 0.90 7.52 4.64
C TYR A 39 1.32 6.53 5.73
N LEU A 40 1.61 5.26 5.40
CA LEU A 40 2.16 4.29 6.36
C LEU A 40 3.52 4.75 6.91
N GLN A 41 4.43 5.18 6.03
CA GLN A 41 5.75 5.66 6.42
C GLN A 41 5.65 6.90 7.33
N MET A 42 4.75 7.83 7.03
CA MET A 42 4.45 8.96 7.90
C MET A 42 3.93 8.52 9.28
N ALA A 43 3.05 7.52 9.34
CA ALA A 43 2.54 6.97 10.60
C ALA A 43 3.64 6.28 11.44
N ALA A 44 4.61 5.65 10.77
CA ALA A 44 5.73 4.95 11.40
C ALA A 44 6.84 5.88 11.93
N GLN A 45 6.86 7.16 11.56
CA GLN A 45 7.85 8.10 12.09
C GLN A 45 7.75 8.25 13.63
N LYS A 46 8.91 8.41 14.25
CA LYS A 46 9.05 8.56 15.72
C LYS A 46 8.18 9.69 16.26
N PHE A 47 8.17 10.85 15.59
CA PHE A 47 7.54 12.09 16.05
C PHE A 47 6.30 12.49 15.25
N THR A 48 5.39 11.54 15.00
CA THR A 48 4.13 11.81 14.30
C THR A 48 2.97 11.93 15.28
N SER A 49 2.30 13.09 15.27
CA SER A 49 0.99 13.24 15.90
C SER A 49 -0.11 12.67 15.00
N LYS A 50 -1.21 12.17 15.59
CA LYS A 50 -2.37 11.62 14.85
C LYS A 50 -2.06 10.37 13.99
N LYS A 51 -1.19 9.48 14.46
CA LYS A 51 -0.83 8.22 13.76
C LYS A 51 -2.04 7.42 13.27
N HIS A 52 -3.06 7.26 14.11
CA HIS A 52 -4.28 6.53 13.73
C HIS A 52 -4.98 7.10 12.49
N ARG A 53 -5.03 8.43 12.35
CA ARG A 53 -5.63 9.07 11.16
C ARG A 53 -4.84 8.73 9.89
N LEU A 54 -3.50 8.78 9.97
CA LEU A 54 -2.65 8.42 8.84
C LEU A 54 -2.78 6.94 8.47
N VAL A 55 -2.90 6.06 9.46
CA VAL A 55 -3.16 4.63 9.23
C VAL A 55 -4.49 4.42 8.52
N ILE A 56 -5.56 5.09 8.95
CA ILE A 56 -6.87 4.99 8.29
C ILE A 56 -6.79 5.47 6.84
N GLN A 57 -6.09 6.58 6.58
CA GLN A 57 -5.87 7.08 5.22
C GLN A 57 -5.09 6.09 4.35
N ALA A 58 -4.02 5.50 4.90
CA ALA A 58 -3.24 4.48 4.22
C ALA A 58 -4.09 3.25 3.86
N LEU A 59 -4.89 2.74 4.81
CA LEU A 59 -5.78 1.60 4.57
C LEU A 59 -6.85 1.90 3.51
N GLY A 60 -7.40 3.12 3.50
CA GLY A 60 -8.34 3.55 2.46
C GLY A 60 -7.71 3.56 1.06
N LEU A 61 -6.47 4.04 0.94
CA LEU A 61 -5.71 4.02 -0.31
C LEU A 61 -5.33 2.60 -0.75
N LEU A 62 -4.98 1.72 0.20
CA LEU A 62 -4.71 0.31 -0.09
C LEU A 62 -5.99 -0.45 -0.51
N ALA A 63 -7.15 -0.07 0.02
CA ALA A 63 -8.44 -0.57 -0.46
C ALA A 63 -8.71 -0.11 -1.90
N GLN A 64 -8.47 1.17 -2.22
CA GLN A 64 -8.56 1.66 -3.61
C GLN A 64 -7.56 0.95 -4.54
N TYR A 65 -6.34 0.68 -4.07
CA TYR A 65 -5.36 -0.10 -4.82
C TYR A 65 -5.89 -1.50 -5.19
N LYS A 66 -6.54 -2.20 -4.25
CA LYS A 66 -7.20 -3.48 -4.53
C LYS A 66 -8.23 -3.36 -5.64
N GLU A 67 -9.13 -2.39 -5.56
CA GLU A 67 -10.19 -2.19 -6.56
C GLU A 67 -9.61 -1.83 -7.93
N LEU A 68 -8.63 -0.93 -7.98
CA LEU A 68 -7.96 -0.53 -9.22
C LEU A 68 -7.13 -1.65 -9.85
N ARG A 69 -6.52 -2.52 -9.03
CA ARG A 69 -5.69 -3.63 -9.53
C ARG A 69 -6.55 -4.73 -10.16
N GLY A 70 -7.77 -4.92 -9.65
CA GLY A 70 -8.73 -5.88 -10.18
C GLY A 70 -8.44 -7.34 -9.81
N PRO A 71 -9.27 -8.27 -10.30
CA PRO A 71 -9.25 -9.68 -9.87
C PRO A 71 -7.97 -10.42 -10.26
N GLU A 72 -7.36 -10.08 -11.39
CA GLU A 72 -6.13 -10.71 -11.89
C GLU A 72 -4.92 -10.44 -11.00
N GLY A 73 -4.93 -9.33 -10.25
CA GLY A 73 -3.85 -8.95 -9.35
C GLY A 73 -4.07 -9.31 -7.89
N LEU A 74 -5.07 -10.14 -7.55
CA LEU A 74 -5.42 -10.42 -6.14
C LEU A 74 -4.28 -11.03 -5.33
N GLN A 75 -3.43 -11.84 -5.94
CA GLN A 75 -2.25 -12.37 -5.28
C GLN A 75 -1.28 -11.24 -4.87
N GLU A 76 -0.97 -10.32 -5.79
CA GLU A 76 -0.13 -9.13 -5.56
C GLU A 76 -0.76 -8.24 -4.47
N VAL A 77 -2.08 -8.01 -4.57
CA VAL A 77 -2.83 -7.20 -3.61
C VAL A 77 -2.74 -7.78 -2.21
N HIS A 78 -2.98 -9.08 -2.04
CA HIS A 78 -2.91 -9.72 -0.73
C HIS A 78 -1.49 -9.71 -0.18
N TYR A 79 -0.46 -9.89 -1.01
CA TYR A 79 0.91 -9.76 -0.55
C TYR A 79 1.19 -8.35 -0.02
N ASN A 80 0.81 -7.31 -0.77
CA ASN A 80 1.03 -5.93 -0.38
C ASN A 80 0.21 -5.50 0.85
N LEU A 81 -1.04 -5.96 0.98
CA LEU A 81 -1.84 -5.76 2.19
C LEU A 81 -1.20 -6.45 3.40
N GLY A 82 -0.77 -7.70 3.24
CA GLY A 82 -0.05 -8.44 4.28
C GLY A 82 1.20 -7.71 4.75
N ARG A 83 2.00 -7.18 3.82
CA ARG A 83 3.18 -6.35 4.12
C ARG A 83 2.81 -5.05 4.83
N GLY A 84 1.72 -4.40 4.43
CA GLY A 84 1.20 -3.20 5.10
C GLY A 84 0.81 -3.45 6.56
N PHE A 85 0.05 -4.52 6.83
CA PHE A 85 -0.32 -4.88 8.20
C PHE A 85 0.89 -5.34 9.04
N HIS A 86 1.81 -6.09 8.45
CA HIS A 86 3.06 -6.47 9.11
C HIS A 86 3.85 -5.21 9.52
N HIS A 87 3.98 -4.23 8.62
CA HIS A 87 4.66 -2.96 8.92
C HIS A 87 4.04 -2.21 10.12
N LEU A 88 2.72 -2.33 10.31
CA LEU A 88 1.99 -1.77 11.46
C LEU A 88 2.10 -2.61 12.74
N GLY A 89 2.77 -3.77 12.72
CA GLY A 89 2.80 -4.73 13.82
C GLY A 89 1.50 -5.51 14.01
N LEU A 90 0.57 -5.43 13.05
CA LEU A 90 -0.72 -6.12 13.08
C LEU A 90 -0.55 -7.52 12.45
N PHE A 91 0.04 -8.44 13.19
CA PHE A 91 0.42 -9.75 12.66
C PHE A 91 -0.76 -10.65 12.29
N THR A 92 -1.86 -10.62 13.04
CA THR A 92 -3.05 -11.43 12.74
C THR A 92 -3.62 -11.15 11.34
N PRO A 93 -3.94 -9.89 10.96
CA PRO A 93 -4.37 -9.60 9.59
C PRO A 93 -3.25 -9.79 8.55
N ALA A 94 -1.98 -9.60 8.92
CA ALA A 94 -0.87 -9.90 8.01
C ALA A 94 -0.84 -11.38 7.62
N ILE A 95 -0.91 -12.29 8.60
CA ILE A 95 -0.94 -13.74 8.39
C ILE A 95 -2.16 -14.15 7.55
N PHE A 96 -3.33 -13.57 7.81
CA PHE A 96 -4.52 -13.80 6.99
C PHE A 96 -4.24 -13.51 5.51
N HIS A 97 -3.66 -12.35 5.21
CA HIS A 97 -3.34 -11.98 3.85
C HIS A 97 -2.23 -12.82 3.22
N TYR A 98 -1.17 -13.17 3.96
CA TYR A 98 -0.14 -14.07 3.44
C TYR A 98 -0.69 -15.46 3.13
N ARG A 99 -1.64 -15.99 3.92
CA ARG A 99 -2.32 -17.25 3.59
C ARG A 99 -3.12 -17.14 2.30
N LYS A 100 -3.81 -16.02 2.08
CA LYS A 100 -4.51 -15.76 0.81
C LYS A 100 -3.55 -15.79 -0.38
N VAL A 101 -2.36 -15.21 -0.27
CA VAL A 101 -1.34 -15.28 -1.34
C VAL A 101 -1.02 -16.74 -1.72
N LEU A 102 -0.87 -17.62 -0.72
CA LEU A 102 -0.60 -19.04 -0.95
C LEU A 102 -1.79 -19.75 -1.60
N GLU A 103 -3.02 -19.45 -1.21
CA GLU A 103 -4.23 -19.97 -1.86
C GLU A 103 -4.26 -19.61 -3.36
N TYR A 104 -3.93 -18.35 -3.70
CA TYR A 104 -3.85 -17.91 -5.09
C TYR A 104 -2.66 -18.51 -5.85
N ALA A 105 -1.56 -18.85 -5.17
CA ALA A 105 -0.39 -19.51 -5.77
C ALA A 105 -0.65 -20.99 -6.07
N THR A 106 -1.54 -21.64 -5.32
CA THR A 106 -1.92 -23.04 -5.50
C THR A 106 -3.02 -23.26 -6.53
N LEU A 107 -3.64 -22.21 -7.05
CA LEU A 107 -4.42 -22.31 -8.29
C LEU A 107 -3.44 -22.72 -9.39
N PRO A 108 -3.75 -23.73 -10.21
CA PRO A 108 -2.83 -24.26 -11.20
C PRO A 108 -2.31 -23.07 -12.00
N LEU A 109 -1.00 -22.84 -11.90
CA LEU A 109 -0.24 -22.05 -12.86
C LEU A 109 -0.87 -22.33 -14.21
N ALA A 110 -1.54 -21.31 -14.75
CA ALA A 110 -2.19 -21.42 -16.03
C ALA A 110 -1.12 -21.95 -16.98
N ARG A 111 -1.42 -23.16 -17.46
CA ARG A 111 -0.66 -23.94 -18.42
C ARG A 111 0.00 -23.00 -19.43
N GLU A 112 1.32 -22.90 -19.37
CA GLU A 112 2.18 -22.60 -20.51
C GLU A 112 3.07 -23.82 -20.75
#